data_AF-A0A383DEJ0-F1
#
_entry.id   AF-A0A383DEJ0-F1
#
_cell.length_a   1.000
_cell.length_b   1.000
_cell.length_c   1.000
_cell.angle_alpha   90.00
_cell.angle_beta   90.00
_cell.angle_gamma   90.00
#
_symmetry.space_group_name_H-M   'P 1'
#
loop_
_entity.id
_entity.type
_entity.pdbx_description
1 polymer ?
#
loop_
_entity_poly.entity_id
_entity_poly.type
_entity_poly.pdbx_seq_one_letter_code
_entity_poly.pdbx_strand_id
1 'polypeptide(L)'
;LPELLAKKERSRPSWLKIRLDTSDDFMRTRQLMRARDLNTVCEEARCPNIYECWGRQTATIMILGNVCTRSCGFCSVNTGKPAGVDD
;
A
#
# COMPACT_ATOMS: atom_id res chain seq x y z
N LEU A 1 17.24 -9.43 -33.81
CA LEU A 1 17.78 -9.16 -32.44
C LEU A 1 17.15 -7.99 -31.66
N PRO A 2 16.03 -7.33 -32.04
CA PRO A 2 15.30 -6.42 -31.12
C PRO A 2 14.11 -7.07 -30.38
N GLU A 3 13.60 -8.22 -30.85
CA GLU A 3 12.35 -8.81 -30.32
C GLU A 3 12.51 -9.68 -29.06
N LEU A 4 13.74 -10.10 -28.72
CA LEU A 4 14.01 -10.97 -27.56
C LEU A 4 14.07 -10.23 -26.21
N LEU A 5 13.99 -8.89 -26.21
CA LEU A 5 14.01 -8.07 -25.00
C LEU A 5 12.64 -7.50 -24.62
N ALA A 6 11.60 -7.77 -25.41
CA ALA A 6 10.23 -7.47 -25.00
C ALA A 6 9.80 -8.50 -23.95
N LYS A 7 10.26 -8.30 -22.71
CA LYS A 7 9.82 -9.03 -21.53
C LYS A 7 8.32 -8.81 -21.41
N LYS A 8 7.52 -9.73 -21.98
CA LYS A 8 6.06 -9.73 -21.86
C LYS A 8 5.76 -9.77 -20.37
N GLU A 9 5.42 -8.63 -19.79
CA GLU A 9 4.96 -8.58 -18.41
C GLU A 9 3.81 -9.58 -18.33
N ARG A 10 4.00 -10.60 -17.48
CA ARG A 10 2.94 -11.58 -17.23
C ARG A 10 1.82 -10.81 -16.57
N SER A 11 0.80 -10.44 -17.36
CA SER A 11 -0.41 -9.83 -16.84
C SER A 11 -0.94 -10.72 -15.73
N ARG A 12 -1.35 -10.10 -14.63
CA ARG A 12 -2.06 -10.83 -13.58
C ARG A 12 -3.31 -11.50 -14.18
N PRO A 13 -3.64 -12.74 -13.77
CA PRO A 13 -4.89 -13.39 -14.18
C PRO A 13 -6.10 -12.52 -13.84
N SER A 14 -7.18 -12.65 -14.61
CA SER A 14 -8.41 -11.86 -14.41
C SER A 14 -8.97 -11.97 -12.98
N TRP A 15 -8.93 -13.16 -12.39
CA TRP A 15 -9.42 -13.43 -11.03
C TRP A 15 -8.59 -12.77 -9.91
N LEU A 16 -7.36 -12.32 -10.19
CA LEU A 16 -6.49 -11.64 -9.22
C LEU A 16 -6.60 -10.10 -9.30
N LYS A 17 -7.41 -9.59 -10.23
CA LYS A 17 -7.59 -8.14 -10.39
C LYS A 17 -8.54 -7.62 -9.33
N ILE A 18 -8.21 -6.45 -8.78
CA ILE A 18 -9.05 -5.79 -7.78
C ILE A 18 -10.26 -5.13 -8.45
N ARG A 19 -11.30 -4.91 -7.66
CA ARG A 19 -12.41 -4.02 -8.02
C ARG A 19 -12.13 -2.65 -7.40
N LEU A 20 -12.14 -1.61 -8.23
CA LEU A 20 -12.03 -0.23 -7.74
C LEU A 20 -13.37 0.18 -7.14
N ASP A 21 -13.36 0.55 -5.87
CA ASP A 21 -14.53 1.03 -5.14
C ASP A 21 -14.15 2.29 -4.36
N THR A 22 -14.52 3.44 -4.91
CA THR A 22 -14.22 4.76 -4.36
C THR A 22 -15.45 5.38 -3.74
N SER A 23 -16.08 4.66 -2.82
CA SER A 23 -17.23 5.14 -2.05
C SER A 23 -16.88 6.35 -1.17
N ASP A 24 -17.90 7.04 -0.67
CA ASP A 24 -17.73 8.16 0.26
C ASP A 24 -17.01 7.73 1.54
N ASP A 25 -17.23 6.50 2.01
CA ASP A 25 -16.56 5.94 3.19
C ASP A 25 -15.07 5.66 2.94
N PHE A 26 -14.73 5.16 1.75
CA PHE A 26 -13.34 5.05 1.31
C PHE A 26 -12.68 6.43 1.33
N MET A 27 -13.33 7.44 0.75
CA MET A 27 -12.82 8.80 0.69
C MET A 27 -12.67 9.42 2.08
N ARG A 28 -13.63 9.18 2.99
CA ARG A 28 -13.58 9.64 4.38
C ARG A 28 -12.39 9.05 5.13
N THR A 29 -12.19 7.73 5.05
CA THR A 29 -11.06 7.06 5.70
C THR A 29 -9.73 7.55 5.12
N ARG A 30 -9.64 7.69 3.80
CA ARG A 30 -8.46 8.25 3.12
C ARG A 30 -8.14 9.67 3.58
N GLN A 31 -9.14 10.55 3.63
CA GLN A 31 -8.97 11.92 4.08
C GLN A 31 -8.52 11.96 5.54
N LEU A 32 -9.08 11.12 6.40
CA LEU A 32 -8.69 11.02 7.81
C LEU A 32 -7.22 10.62 7.96
N MET A 33 -6.76 9.58 7.26
CA MET A 33 -5.36 9.15 7.33
C MET A 33 -4.41 10.28 6.93
N ARG A 34 -4.71 10.99 5.84
CA ARG A 34 -3.89 12.12 5.37
C ARG A 34 -3.95 13.34 6.28
N ALA A 35 -5.12 13.68 6.80
CA ALA A 35 -5.28 14.82 7.69
C ALA A 35 -4.57 14.61 9.05
N ARG A 36 -4.30 13.36 9.41
CA ARG A 36 -3.60 12.98 10.65
C ARG A 36 -2.15 12.56 10.42
N ASP A 37 -1.65 12.67 9.20
CA ASP A 37 -0.29 12.26 8.81
C ASP A 37 0.05 10.83 9.25
N LEU A 38 -0.92 9.91 9.11
CA LEU A 38 -0.79 8.52 9.54
C LEU A 38 -0.29 7.64 8.40
N ASN A 39 0.73 6.84 8.70
CA ASN A 39 1.20 5.79 7.82
C ASN A 39 0.31 4.55 7.99
N THR A 40 0.01 3.84 6.89
CA THR A 40 -0.79 2.61 6.94
C THR A 40 -0.15 1.51 6.13
N VAL A 41 -0.24 0.27 6.61
CA VAL A 41 0.22 -0.88 5.81
C VAL A 41 -0.66 -1.07 4.56
N CYS A 42 -1.88 -0.54 4.58
CA CYS A 42 -2.79 -0.52 3.43
C CYS A 42 -2.13 0.16 2.22
N GLU A 43 -1.50 1.32 2.43
CA GLU A 43 -0.81 2.07 1.38
C GLU A 43 0.63 1.59 1.19
N GLU A 44 1.42 1.53 2.26
CA GLU A 44 2.87 1.26 2.19
C GLU A 44 3.21 -0.14 1.66
N ALA A 45 2.37 -1.14 1.97
CA ALA A 45 2.54 -2.50 1.45
C ALA A 45 1.78 -2.74 0.13
N ARG A 46 1.15 -1.72 -0.46
CA ARG A 46 0.37 -1.80 -1.70
C ARG A 46 -0.74 -2.85 -1.63
N CYS A 47 -1.49 -2.84 -0.53
CA CYS A 47 -2.52 -3.84 -0.27
C CYS A 47 -3.62 -3.78 -1.34
N PRO A 48 -3.95 -4.91 -2.02
CA PRO A 48 -5.00 -4.93 -3.04
C PRO A 48 -6.41 -4.66 -2.48
N ASN A 49 -6.60 -4.82 -1.17
CA ASN A 49 -7.90 -4.71 -0.51
C ASN A 49 -8.16 -3.31 0.08
N ILE A 50 -7.31 -2.32 -0.20
CA ILE A 50 -7.44 -0.97 0.38
C ILE A 50 -8.83 -0.37 0.16
N TYR A 51 -9.42 -0.54 -1.03
CA TYR A 51 -10.75 -0.04 -1.37
C TYR A 51 -11.85 -0.68 -0.52
N GLU A 52 -11.80 -2.00 -0.33
CA GLU A 52 -12.76 -2.73 0.50
C GLU A 52 -12.60 -2.35 1.98
N CYS A 53 -11.38 -2.41 2.52
CA CYS A 53 -11.14 -2.16 3.94
C CYS A 53 -11.51 -0.73 4.33
N TRP A 54 -11.06 0.26 3.57
CA TRP A 54 -11.35 1.66 3.86
C TRP A 54 -12.81 2.02 3.56
N GLY A 55 -13.45 1.38 2.57
CA GLY A 55 -14.89 1.48 2.35
C GLY A 55 -15.71 0.97 3.54
N ARG A 56 -15.13 0.09 4.37
CA ARG A 56 -15.70 -0.38 5.66
C ARG A 56 -15.13 0.36 6.87
N GLN A 57 -14.54 1.53 6.65
CA GLN A 57 -13.94 2.37 7.69
C GLN A 57 -12.91 1.64 8.55
N THR A 58 -12.18 0.68 7.95
CA THR A 58 -11.17 -0.15 8.64
C THR A 58 -9.80 0.12 8.04
N ALA A 59 -8.82 0.43 8.88
CA ALA A 59 -7.42 0.64 8.48
C ALA A 59 -6.46 -0.01 9.48
N THR A 60 -5.26 -0.37 9.00
CA THR A 60 -4.17 -0.86 9.85
C THR A 60 -3.02 0.13 9.79
N ILE A 61 -2.81 0.81 10.92
CA ILE A 61 -1.86 1.91 11.06
C ILE A 61 -0.45 1.37 11.33
N MET A 62 0.57 2.05 10.82
CA MET A 62 1.97 1.84 11.11
C MET A 62 2.47 2.95 12.05
N ILE A 63 2.88 2.58 13.25
CA ILE A 63 3.19 3.54 14.33
C ILE A 63 4.58 4.16 14.25
N LEU A 64 5.57 3.48 13.64
CA LEU A 64 6.98 3.93 13.60
C LEU A 64 7.39 4.44 12.21
N GLY A 65 6.46 5.09 11.52
CA GLY A 65 6.68 5.59 10.15
C GLY A 65 6.51 4.52 9.07
N ASN A 66 6.95 4.86 7.85
CA ASN A 66 6.82 4.03 6.65
C ASN A 66 8.14 3.38 6.18
N VAL A 67 9.20 3.47 6.98
CA VAL A 67 10.51 2.89 6.66
C VAL A 67 10.80 1.71 7.59
N CYS A 68 11.06 0.54 7.00
CA CYS A 68 11.47 -0.64 7.73
C CYS A 68 13.00 -0.81 7.63
N THR A 69 13.66 -1.16 8.74
CA THR A 69 15.09 -1.47 8.75
C THR A 69 15.41 -2.88 8.21
N ARG A 70 14.37 -3.71 7.98
CA ARG A 70 14.49 -5.05 7.40
C ARG A 70 14.15 -5.03 5.91
N SER A 71 14.71 -6.00 5.18
CA SER A 71 14.54 -6.19 3.73
C SER A 71 13.89 -7.53 3.40
N CYS A 72 12.67 -7.75 3.90
CA CYS A 72 11.93 -8.99 3.61
C CYS A 72 11.61 -9.06 2.11
N GLY A 73 12.02 -10.14 1.43
CA GLY A 73 11.93 -10.24 -0.05
C GLY A 73 10.51 -10.19 -0.65
N PHE A 74 9.47 -10.24 0.18
CA PHE A 74 8.07 -10.13 -0.22
C PHE A 74 7.43 -8.77 0.13
N CYS A 75 8.05 -7.99 1.01
CA CYS A 75 7.45 -6.79 1.57
C CYS A 75 7.67 -5.59 0.65
N SER A 76 6.63 -4.79 0.42
CA SER A 76 6.70 -3.59 -0.42
C SER A 76 6.99 -2.30 0.37
N VAL A 77 6.98 -2.36 1.71
CA VAL A 77 7.34 -1.22 2.57
C VAL A 77 8.78 -0.80 2.29
N ASN A 78 9.03 0.51 2.27
CA ASN A 78 10.35 1.04 1.95
C ASN A 78 11.41 0.56 2.96
N THR A 79 12.56 0.10 2.46
CA THR A 79 13.69 -0.29 3.32
C THR A 79 14.66 0.87 3.47
N GLY A 80 15.08 1.16 4.70
CA GLY A 80 16.06 2.21 4.95
C GLY A 80 16.25 2.55 6.43
N LYS A 81 16.87 3.70 6.67
CA LYS A 81 16.96 4.29 8.02
C LYS A 81 15.71 5.14 8.26
N PRO A 82 14.87 4.81 9.26
CA PRO A 82 13.69 5.62 9.59
C PRO A 82 14.09 6.99 10.17
N ALA A 83 13.13 7.92 10.17
CA ALA A 83 13.24 9.12 10.99
C ALA A 83 13.39 8.74 12.47
N GLY A 84 14.00 9.62 13.26
CA GLY A 84 14.06 9.43 14.72
C GLY A 84 12.64 9.31 15.30
N VAL A 85 12.51 8.51 16.35
CA VAL A 85 11.30 8.48 17.16
C VAL A 85 11.49 9.54 18.25
N ASP A 86 10.46 10.32 18.56
CA ASP A 86 10.51 11.26 19.69
C ASP A 86 10.70 10.46 21.00
N ASP A 87 11.57 10.96 21.90
CA ASP A 87 11.88 10.35 23.20
C ASP A 87 10.77 10.57 24.24
#